data_AF-A0A382BYQ3-F1
#
_entry.id   AF-A0A382BYQ3-F1
#
_cell.length_a   1.000
_cell.length_b   1.000
_cell.length_c   1.000
_cell.angle_alpha   90.00
_cell.angle_beta   90.00
_cell.angle_gamma   90.00
#
_symmetry.space_group_name_H-M   'P 1'
#
loop_
_entity.id
_entity.type
_entity.pdbx_description
1 polymer ?
#
loop_
_entity_poly.entity_id
_entity_poly.type
_entity_poly.pdbx_seq_one_letter_code
_entity_poly.pdbx_strand_id
1 'polypeptide(L)'
;MVSAELNGSGLKFTIDYPREDENGLVEGRVLLLLSQNDEKEPRLQISDNSTTGFVFGVDAIGKQPSRGVTVDGDAFGYPVSSLNDIPAGKY
;
A
#
# COMPACT_ATOMS: atom_id res chain seq x y z
N MET A 1 11.51 5.92 0.73
CA MET A 1 10.71 6.99 0.08
C MET A 1 9.54 6.35 -0.65
N VAL A 2 8.38 7.02 -0.74
CA VAL A 2 7.23 6.52 -1.53
C VAL A 2 7.06 7.42 -2.75
N SER A 3 6.89 6.82 -3.92
CA SER A 3 6.56 7.55 -5.16
C SER A 3 5.29 6.98 -5.77
N ALA A 4 4.42 7.87 -6.24
CA ALA A 4 3.16 7.54 -6.91
C ALA A 4 3.20 8.07 -8.34
N GLU A 5 2.85 7.22 -9.31
CA GLU A 5 2.73 7.59 -10.72
C GLU A 5 1.33 7.20 -11.25
N LEU A 6 0.73 8.10 -12.04
CA LEU A 6 -0.48 7.84 -12.80
C LEU A 6 -0.06 7.57 -14.25
N ASN A 7 0.10 6.32 -14.62
CA ASN A 7 0.24 5.93 -16.02
C ASN A 7 -1.13 5.48 -16.54
N GLY A 8 -1.39 5.52 -17.86
CA GLY A 8 -2.68 5.14 -18.47
C GLY A 8 -3.15 3.69 -18.22
N SER A 9 -2.52 2.98 -17.29
CA SER A 9 -2.75 1.60 -16.86
C SER A 9 -3.17 1.46 -15.38
N GLY A 10 -3.41 2.57 -14.65
CA GLY A 10 -3.86 2.53 -13.24
C GLY A 10 -2.87 3.14 -12.24
N LEU A 11 -3.25 3.13 -10.96
CA LEU A 11 -2.42 3.63 -9.86
C LEU A 11 -1.25 2.68 -9.58
N LYS A 12 -0.07 3.25 -9.30
CA LYS A 12 1.11 2.48 -8.89
C LYS A 12 1.92 3.21 -7.83
N PHE A 13 2.21 2.50 -6.73
CA PHE A 13 3.06 2.96 -5.65
C PHE A 13 4.31 2.08 -5.55
N THR A 14 5.47 2.70 -5.53
CA THR A 14 6.72 2.01 -5.18
C THR A 14 7.12 2.40 -3.77
N ILE A 15 7.21 1.40 -2.89
CA ILE A 15 7.50 1.58 -1.46
C ILE A 15 8.89 1.04 -1.18
N ASP A 16 9.79 1.96 -0.85
CA ASP A 16 11.16 1.66 -0.45
C ASP A 16 11.24 1.57 1.09
N TYR A 17 11.86 0.51 1.58
CA TYR A 17 12.02 0.15 3.00
C TYR A 17 13.40 -0.47 3.24
N PRO A 18 13.91 -0.57 4.47
CA PRO A 18 15.15 -1.29 4.76
C PRO A 18 15.00 -2.78 4.44
N ARG A 19 15.81 -3.32 3.53
CA ARG A 19 15.76 -4.74 3.13
C ARG A 19 16.58 -5.63 4.05
N GLU A 20 17.48 -5.02 4.81
CA GLU A 20 18.34 -5.71 5.76
C GLU A 20 18.40 -4.92 7.07
N ASP A 21 18.44 -5.64 8.20
CA ASP A 21 18.70 -5.11 9.54
C ASP A 21 19.77 -5.96 10.26
N GLU A 22 19.95 -5.73 11.57
CA GLU A 22 20.94 -6.48 12.37
C GLU A 22 20.67 -7.99 12.44
N ASN A 23 19.45 -8.43 12.12
CA ASN A 23 19.00 -9.81 12.15
C ASN A 23 18.94 -10.45 10.75
N GLY A 24 19.34 -9.72 9.69
CA GLY A 24 19.41 -10.23 8.32
C GLY A 24 18.35 -9.61 7.41
N LEU A 25 17.79 -10.42 6.50
CA LEU A 25 16.80 -9.96 5.52
C LEU A 25 15.49 -9.58 6.22
N VAL A 26 15.00 -8.37 5.98
CA VAL A 26 13.71 -7.89 6.50
C VAL A 26 12.60 -8.42 5.60
N GLU A 27 11.90 -9.45 6.08
CA GLU A 27 10.81 -10.10 5.36
C GLU A 27 9.46 -9.85 6.02
N GLY A 28 8.39 -9.85 5.22
CA GLY A 28 7.04 -9.75 5.73
C GLY A 28 6.05 -9.27 4.69
N ARG A 29 5.13 -8.40 5.12
CA ARG A 29 4.09 -7.82 4.26
C ARG A 29 4.15 -6.30 4.35
N VAL A 30 4.22 -5.67 3.18
CA VAL A 30 4.07 -4.22 3.07
C VAL A 30 2.61 -3.90 2.90
N LEU A 31 2.12 -2.98 3.73
CA LEU A 31 0.75 -2.48 3.69
C LEU A 31 0.77 -1.02 3.25
N LEU A 32 0.01 -0.70 2.19
CA LEU A 32 -0.34 0.66 1.81
C LEU A 32 -1.70 0.99 2.40
N LEU A 33 -1.78 2.04 3.22
CA LEU A 33 -3.01 2.49 3.83
C LEU A 33 -3.35 3.89 3.33
N LEU A 34 -4.61 4.11 2.94
CA LEU A 34 -5.12 5.38 2.40
C LEU A 34 -6.37 5.80 3.17
N SER A 35 -6.55 7.10 3.42
CA SER A 35 -7.72 7.60 4.16
C SER A 35 -8.19 8.94 3.63
N GLN A 36 -9.49 9.09 3.43
CA GLN A 36 -10.06 10.39 3.05
C GLN A 36 -10.13 11.38 4.22
N ASN A 37 -9.84 10.93 5.44
CA ASN A 37 -9.85 11.73 6.66
C ASN A 37 -8.40 11.95 7.14
N ASP A 38 -7.99 13.22 7.24
CA ASP A 38 -6.67 13.68 7.63
C ASP A 38 -6.51 13.98 9.14
N GLU A 39 -7.53 13.73 9.96
CA GLU A 39 -7.51 13.97 11.40
C GLU A 39 -6.70 12.92 12.19
N LYS A 40 -6.62 11.69 11.68
CA LYS A 40 -5.97 10.55 12.35
C LYS A 40 -5.05 9.80 11.41
N GLU A 41 -4.11 9.06 11.99
CA GLU A 41 -3.23 8.21 11.20
C GLU A 41 -4.02 7.10 10.47
N PRO A 42 -3.82 6.86 9.15
CA PRO A 42 -4.64 5.95 8.34
C PRO A 42 -4.81 4.53 8.93
N ARG A 43 -3.79 3.98 9.58
CA ARG A 43 -3.88 2.65 10.23
C ARG A 43 -4.89 2.55 11.37
N LEU A 44 -5.27 3.69 11.95
CA LEU A 44 -6.26 3.76 13.03
C LEU A 44 -7.67 3.99 12.50
N GLN A 45 -7.84 4.02 11.17
CA GLN A 45 -9.10 4.33 10.49
C GLN A 45 -9.66 3.14 9.69
N ILE A 46 -9.05 1.96 9.80
CA ILE A 46 -9.57 0.73 9.19
C ILE A 46 -10.58 0.08 10.14
N SER A 47 -11.80 -0.17 9.67
CA SER A 47 -12.89 -0.73 10.47
C SER A 47 -14.00 -1.33 9.59
N ASP A 48 -15.02 -1.95 10.17
CA ASP A 48 -16.14 -2.54 9.42
C ASP A 48 -17.29 -1.55 9.12
N ASN A 49 -17.05 -0.25 9.22
CA ASN A 49 -18.07 0.77 8.92
C ASN A 49 -17.89 1.35 7.51
N SER A 50 -18.91 2.09 7.05
CA SER A 50 -18.92 2.71 5.71
C SER A 50 -17.88 3.82 5.53
N THR A 51 -17.24 4.27 6.60
CA THR A 51 -16.21 5.32 6.60
C THR A 51 -14.80 4.76 6.76
N THR A 52 -14.61 3.45 6.60
CA THR A 52 -13.30 2.82 6.70
C THR A 52 -12.32 3.37 5.67
N GLY A 53 -11.06 3.50 6.07
CA GLY A 53 -9.95 3.69 5.13
C GLY A 53 -9.72 2.45 4.25
N PHE A 54 -8.74 2.57 3.36
CA PHE A 54 -8.35 1.51 2.44
C PHE A 54 -7.02 0.90 2.86
N VAL A 55 -6.86 -0.40 2.65
CA VAL A 55 -5.59 -1.11 2.88
C VAL A 55 -5.32 -2.08 1.73
N PHE A 56 -4.09 -2.05 1.21
CA PHE A 56 -3.61 -2.95 0.16
C PHE A 56 -2.30 -3.59 0.61
N GLY A 57 -2.13 -4.88 0.31
CA GLY A 57 -0.99 -5.64 0.79
C GLY A 57 -0.22 -6.35 -0.31
N VAL A 58 1.11 -6.32 -0.22
CA VAL A 58 2.00 -7.16 -1.03
C VAL A 58 3.05 -7.82 -0.15
N ASP A 59 3.39 -9.07 -0.46
CA ASP A 59 4.41 -9.80 0.28
C ASP A 59 5.82 -9.36 -0.16
N ALA A 60 6.67 -9.15 0.83
CA ALA A 60 8.06 -8.75 0.70
C ALA A 60 8.95 -9.89 1.24
N ILE A 61 8.90 -11.05 0.58
CA ILE A 61 9.56 -12.28 1.04
C ILE A 61 10.58 -12.73 -0.02
N GLY A 62 11.75 -13.17 0.41
CA GLY A 62 12.82 -13.69 -0.44
C GLY A 62 13.53 -12.61 -1.26
N LYS A 63 13.70 -12.85 -2.55
CA LYS A 63 14.44 -11.95 -3.44
C LYS A 63 13.66 -10.64 -3.65
N GLN A 64 14.07 -9.59 -2.96
CA GLN A 64 13.42 -8.28 -3.01
C GLN A 64 14.01 -7.37 -4.10
N PRO A 65 13.20 -6.54 -4.78
CA PRO A 65 13.70 -5.60 -5.79
C PRO A 65 14.55 -4.49 -5.16
N SER A 66 15.57 -4.04 -5.88
CA SER A 66 16.47 -2.98 -5.40
C SER A 66 15.79 -1.61 -5.24
N ARG A 67 14.62 -1.39 -5.86
CA ARG A 67 13.88 -0.11 -5.77
C ARG A 67 12.72 -0.13 -4.77
N GLY A 68 12.47 -1.27 -4.10
CA GLY A 68 11.32 -1.47 -3.22
C GLY A 68 10.23 -2.34 -3.85
N VAL A 69 9.13 -2.55 -3.11
CA VAL A 69 7.98 -3.32 -3.59
C VAL A 69 6.99 -2.43 -4.32
N THR A 70 6.29 -3.00 -5.29
CA THR A 70 5.22 -2.32 -6.02
C THR A 70 3.88 -2.74 -5.46
N VAL A 71 3.01 -1.75 -5.18
CA VAL A 71 1.59 -1.93 -4.94
C VAL A 71 0.85 -1.26 -6.10
N ASP A 72 0.14 -2.04 -6.89
CA ASP A 72 -0.63 -1.60 -8.06
C ASP A 72 -1.99 -2.31 -8.12
N GLY A 73 -2.62 -2.30 -9.29
CA GLY A 73 -3.95 -2.89 -9.51
C GLY A 73 -4.06 -4.39 -9.20
N ASP A 74 -2.95 -5.14 -9.15
CA ASP A 74 -2.96 -6.57 -8.84
C ASP A 74 -2.90 -6.84 -7.33
N ALA A 75 -2.65 -5.81 -6.50
CA ALA A 75 -2.58 -5.95 -5.05
C ALA A 75 -3.97 -6.15 -4.44
N PHE A 76 -4.09 -7.15 -3.57
CA PHE A 76 -5.34 -7.43 -2.86
C PHE A 76 -5.62 -6.35 -1.82
N GLY A 77 -6.86 -5.85 -1.84
CA GLY A 77 -7.29 -4.73 -1.01
C GLY A 77 -8.55 -4.96 -0.17
N TYR A 78 -8.78 -3.99 0.72
CA TYR A 78 -10.02 -3.79 1.46
C TYR A 78 -10.34 -2.28 1.54
N PRO A 79 -11.62 -1.86 1.48
CA PRO A 79 -12.82 -2.67 1.27
C PRO A 79 -13.04 -3.07 -0.20
N VAL A 80 -12.30 -2.47 -1.12
CA VAL A 80 -12.30 -2.82 -2.55
C VAL A 80 -11.18 -3.80 -2.86
N SER A 81 -11.39 -4.69 -3.83
CA SER A 81 -10.47 -5.80 -4.09
C SER A 81 -9.18 -5.37 -4.79
N SER A 82 -9.20 -4.27 -5.55
CA SER A 82 -8.06 -3.75 -6.30
C SER A 82 -7.83 -2.26 -6.05
N LEU A 83 -6.57 -1.84 -6.15
CA LEU A 83 -6.19 -0.42 -6.12
C LEU A 83 -6.87 0.39 -7.25
N ASN A 84 -7.22 -0.27 -8.36
CA ASN A 84 -7.92 0.36 -9.47
C ASN A 84 -9.41 0.64 -9.18
N ASP A 85 -9.96 0.00 -8.16
CA ASP A 85 -11.37 0.15 -7.76
C ASP A 85 -11.56 1.30 -6.77
N ILE A 86 -10.48 1.98 -6.36
CA ILE A 86 -10.58 3.14 -5.48
C ILE A 86 -11.27 4.29 -6.25
N PRO A 87 -12.32 4.91 -5.68
CA PRO A 87 -12.94 6.08 -6.27
C PRO A 87 -11.95 7.23 -6.48
N ALA A 88 -12.19 8.09 -7.47
CA ALA A 88 -11.41 9.32 -7.58
C ALA A 88 -11.66 10.22 -6.35
N GLY A 89 -10.59 10.77 -5.77
CA GLY A 89 -10.71 11.60 -4.57
C GLY A 89 -9.37 12.00 -3.96
N LYS A 90 -9.43 12.69 -2.82
CA LYS A 90 -8.28 13.01 -1.98
C LYS A 90 -8.20 11.98 -0.84
N TYR A 91 -7.00 11.46 -0.60
CA TYR A 91 -6.69 10.38 0.33
C TYR A 91 -5.39 10.67 1.09
#